data_AF-A0A2L2NBE5-F1
#
_entry.id   AF-A0A2L2NBE5-F1
#
_cell.length_a   1.000
_cell.length_b   1.000
_cell.length_c   1.000
_cell.angle_alpha   90.00
_cell.angle_beta   90.00
_cell.angle_gamma   90.00
#
_symmetry.space_group_name_H-M   'P 1'
#
loop_
_entity.id
_entity.type
_entity.pdbx_description
1 polymer ?
#
loop_
_entity_poly.entity_id
_entity_poly.type
_entity_poly.pdbx_seq_one_letter_code
_entity_poly.pdbx_strand_id
1 'polypeptide(L)'
;MIIEKSRKLVELSQLKKTLQKSLDDLQNVQTRQKQITEAVAAIQPLVEVLKAFRQRGITIDLTHKADKLLNFIINIEDEFSSNPDWILDPENFQGNILKSQVVYLKTQLKEQLSESWKSYRDQKMPSTNNEVLKVLAKLEAFKKTVLQIQIIDRDIKNVTYPKNNAEFEMYELKIEQLNYSWKSLKSDEFPEAVSHFLQAASDQGSPLTLLTPEVQDWINQNGISDSFKIRLI
;
A
#
# COMPACT_ATOMS: atom_id res chain seq x y z
N MET A 1 54.23 -14.23 -52.22
CA MET A 1 53.48 -12.95 -52.12
C MET A 1 51.95 -13.10 -52.19
N ILE A 2 51.35 -13.74 -53.21
CA ILE A 2 49.88 -13.90 -53.28
C ILE A 2 49.34 -14.83 -52.17
N ILE A 3 49.99 -15.97 -51.96
CA ILE A 3 49.59 -16.97 -50.94
C ILE A 3 49.62 -16.38 -49.52
N GLU A 4 50.63 -15.57 -49.18
CA GLU A 4 50.71 -14.88 -47.88
C GLU A 4 49.60 -13.84 -47.69
N LYS A 5 49.30 -13.06 -48.73
CA LYS A 5 48.20 -12.09 -48.68
C LYS A 5 46.85 -12.78 -48.52
N SER A 6 46.63 -13.91 -49.19
CA SER A 6 45.43 -14.73 -49.03
C SER A 6 45.30 -15.32 -47.62
N ARG A 7 46.40 -15.82 -47.03
CA ARG A 7 46.40 -16.33 -45.64
C ARG A 7 46.06 -15.23 -44.64
N LYS A 8 46.68 -14.06 -44.79
CA LYS A 8 46.42 -12.89 -43.93
C LYS A 8 44.97 -12.41 -44.03
N LEU A 9 44.34 -12.50 -45.21
CA LEU A 9 42.94 -12.16 -45.39
C LEU A 9 42.01 -13.15 -44.68
N VAL A 10 42.32 -14.45 -44.69
CA VAL A 10 41.57 -15.48 -43.95
C VAL A 10 41.68 -15.24 -42.45
N GLU A 11 42.87 -14.95 -41.93
CA GLU A 11 43.09 -14.63 -40.51
C GLU A 11 42.28 -13.40 -40.08
N LEU A 12 42.31 -12.32 -40.87
CA LEU A 12 41.54 -11.11 -40.59
C LEU A 12 40.02 -11.36 -40.67
N SER A 13 39.57 -12.22 -41.58
CA SER A 13 38.16 -12.61 -41.69
C SER A 13 37.71 -13.40 -40.45
N GLN A 14 38.53 -14.33 -39.99
CA GLN A 14 38.27 -15.10 -38.76
C GLN A 14 38.28 -14.18 -37.53
N LEU A 15 39.27 -13.29 -37.40
CA LEU A 15 39.33 -12.31 -36.32
C LEU A 15 38.09 -11.42 -36.29
N LYS A 16 37.66 -10.92 -37.46
CA LYS A 16 36.42 -10.12 -37.56
C LYS A 16 35.20 -10.91 -37.09
N LYS A 17 35.07 -12.17 -37.49
CA LYS A 17 33.96 -13.04 -37.03
C LYS A 17 33.97 -13.24 -35.52
N THR A 18 35.14 -13.48 -34.93
CA THR A 18 35.28 -13.64 -33.48
C THR A 18 34.95 -12.36 -32.72
N LEU A 19 35.44 -11.20 -33.19
CA LEU A 19 35.12 -9.91 -32.59
C LEU A 19 33.63 -9.57 -32.70
N GLN A 20 33.01 -9.87 -33.84
CA GLN A 20 31.57 -9.67 -34.03
C GLN A 20 30.77 -10.53 -33.05
N LYS A 21 31.10 -11.82 -32.95
CA LYS A 21 30.46 -12.73 -31.98
C LYS A 21 30.62 -12.22 -30.54
N SER A 22 31.83 -11.81 -30.15
CA SER A 22 32.08 -11.26 -28.81
C SER A 22 31.31 -9.96 -28.53
N LEU A 23 31.10 -9.12 -29.55
CA LEU A 23 30.25 -7.92 -29.42
C LEU A 23 28.77 -8.31 -29.23
N ASP A 24 28.27 -9.26 -30.01
CA ASP A 24 26.90 -9.75 -29.92
C ASP A 24 26.64 -10.39 -28.54
N ASP A 25 27.58 -11.22 -28.06
CA ASP A 25 27.55 -11.84 -26.72
C ASP A 25 27.48 -10.77 -25.61
N LEU A 26 28.32 -9.73 -25.71
CA LEU A 26 28.33 -8.62 -24.75
C LEU A 26 27.01 -7.85 -24.75
N GLN A 27 26.45 -7.55 -25.92
CA GLN A 27 25.14 -6.88 -26.03
C GLN A 27 24.02 -7.70 -25.41
N ASN A 28 24.05 -9.02 -25.63
CA ASN A 28 23.06 -9.93 -25.09
C ASN A 28 23.16 -10.00 -23.54
N VAL A 29 24.37 -10.09 -22.98
CA VAL A 29 24.58 -10.04 -21.52
C VAL A 29 24.09 -8.71 -20.93
N GLN A 30 24.45 -7.57 -21.54
CA GLN A 30 24.01 -6.26 -21.07
C GLN A 30 22.48 -6.12 -21.08
N THR A 31 21.82 -6.66 -22.09
CA THR A 31 20.36 -6.63 -22.22
C THR A 31 19.70 -7.41 -21.08
N ARG A 32 20.21 -8.61 -20.78
CA ARG A 32 19.68 -9.46 -19.70
C ARG A 32 19.97 -8.89 -18.32
N GLN A 33 21.17 -8.34 -18.11
CA GLN A 33 21.50 -7.60 -16.90
C GLN A 33 20.51 -6.46 -16.65
N LYS A 34 20.20 -5.69 -17.71
CA LYS A 34 19.20 -4.61 -17.62
C LYS A 34 17.83 -5.15 -17.25
N GLN A 35 17.36 -6.22 -17.90
CA GLN A 35 16.06 -6.84 -17.61
C GLN A 35 15.96 -7.35 -16.16
N ILE A 36 17.03 -7.98 -15.64
CA ILE A 36 17.10 -8.44 -14.24
C ILE A 36 17.09 -7.23 -13.30
N THR A 37 17.89 -6.21 -13.58
CA THR A 37 17.96 -5.00 -12.76
C THR A 37 16.61 -4.30 -12.68
N GLU A 38 15.90 -4.19 -13.81
CA GLU A 38 14.53 -3.65 -13.86
C GLU A 38 13.54 -4.49 -13.06
N ALA A 39 13.64 -5.83 -13.13
CA ALA A 39 12.80 -6.73 -12.35
C ALA A 39 13.04 -6.58 -10.84
N VAL A 40 14.30 -6.53 -10.40
CA VAL A 40 14.68 -6.30 -9.00
C VAL A 40 14.15 -4.96 -8.52
N ALA A 41 14.37 -3.88 -9.28
CA ALA A 41 13.87 -2.55 -8.94
C ALA A 41 12.33 -2.51 -8.84
N ALA A 42 11.64 -3.33 -9.62
CA ALA A 42 10.18 -3.42 -9.59
C ALA A 42 9.62 -4.25 -8.42
N ILE A 43 10.35 -5.27 -7.95
CA ILE A 43 9.96 -6.15 -6.84
C ILE A 43 10.36 -5.56 -5.49
N GLN A 44 11.50 -4.87 -5.39
CA GLN A 44 12.05 -4.37 -4.12
C GLN A 44 11.02 -3.57 -3.29
N PRO A 45 10.22 -2.65 -3.87
CA PRO A 45 9.19 -1.94 -3.10
C PRO A 45 8.12 -2.87 -2.52
N LEU A 46 7.73 -3.94 -3.22
CA LEU A 46 6.78 -4.90 -2.69
C LEU A 46 7.35 -5.65 -1.49
N VAL A 47 8.62 -5.99 -1.53
CA VAL A 47 9.30 -6.66 -0.40
C VAL A 47 9.27 -5.78 0.83
N GLU A 48 9.54 -4.48 0.68
CA GLU A 48 9.48 -3.53 1.80
C GLU A 48 8.06 -3.36 2.36
N VAL A 49 7.03 -3.35 1.51
CA VAL A 49 5.63 -3.38 1.95
C VAL A 49 5.34 -4.66 2.75
N LEU A 50 5.68 -5.83 2.20
CA LEU A 50 5.40 -7.12 2.83
C LEU A 50 6.09 -7.26 4.19
N LYS A 51 7.34 -6.77 4.32
CA LYS A 51 8.04 -6.69 5.60
C LYS A 51 7.31 -5.80 6.60
N ALA A 52 6.87 -4.61 6.18
CA ALA A 52 6.16 -3.68 7.05
C ALA A 52 4.83 -4.25 7.59
N PHE A 53 4.09 -4.96 6.74
CA PHE A 53 2.85 -5.66 7.12
C PHE A 53 3.15 -6.81 8.09
N ARG A 54 4.16 -7.64 7.79
CA ARG A 54 4.55 -8.78 8.64
C ARG A 54 5.00 -8.33 10.04
N GLN A 55 5.71 -7.22 10.16
CA GLN A 55 6.12 -6.65 11.45
C GLN A 55 4.93 -6.33 12.38
N ARG A 56 3.73 -6.15 11.82
CA ARG A 56 2.48 -5.89 12.53
C ARG A 56 1.57 -7.10 12.65
N GLY A 57 2.11 -8.29 12.37
CA GLY A 57 1.36 -9.55 12.39
C GLY A 57 0.36 -9.72 11.24
N ILE A 58 0.38 -8.83 10.24
CA ILE A 58 -0.50 -8.94 9.08
C ILE A 58 0.17 -9.86 8.06
N THR A 59 -0.43 -11.03 7.83
CA THR A 59 0.11 -12.02 6.91
C THR A 59 -0.56 -11.88 5.55
N ILE A 60 0.23 -11.67 4.50
CA ILE A 60 -0.21 -11.69 3.12
C ILE A 60 0.03 -13.09 2.56
N ASP A 61 -1.03 -13.68 1.99
CA ASP A 61 -0.95 -14.99 1.37
C ASP A 61 -0.17 -14.92 0.05
N LEU A 62 1.00 -15.55 0.01
CA LEU A 62 1.84 -15.66 -1.19
C LEU A 62 1.70 -17.01 -1.90
N THR A 63 0.89 -17.92 -1.37
CA THR A 63 0.79 -19.31 -1.83
C THR A 63 0.47 -19.33 -3.32
N HIS A 64 1.32 -20.01 -4.11
CA HIS A 64 1.21 -20.12 -5.58
C HIS A 64 1.37 -18.84 -6.40
N LYS A 65 1.32 -17.66 -5.77
CA LYS A 65 1.41 -16.36 -6.47
C LYS A 65 2.83 -16.06 -6.93
N ALA A 66 3.83 -16.51 -6.17
CA ALA A 66 5.25 -16.28 -6.46
C ALA A 66 5.94 -17.47 -7.14
N ASP A 67 5.34 -18.67 -7.13
CA ASP A 67 5.97 -19.92 -7.55
C ASP A 67 6.55 -19.84 -8.97
N LYS A 68 5.79 -19.30 -9.93
CA LYS A 68 6.26 -19.17 -11.33
C LYS A 68 7.49 -18.27 -11.46
N LEU A 69 7.51 -17.16 -10.71
CA LEU A 69 8.65 -16.24 -10.70
C LEU A 69 9.85 -16.88 -10.00
N LEU A 70 9.62 -17.54 -8.87
CA LEU A 70 10.66 -18.22 -8.10
C LEU A 70 11.30 -19.34 -8.91
N ASN A 71 10.49 -20.20 -9.53
CA ASN A 71 10.98 -21.30 -10.38
C ASN A 71 11.76 -20.76 -11.59
N PHE A 72 11.32 -19.64 -12.18
CA PHE A 72 12.06 -18.99 -13.27
C PHE A 72 13.44 -18.50 -12.81
N ILE A 73 13.52 -17.88 -11.62
CA ILE A 73 14.78 -17.39 -11.04
C ILE A 73 15.70 -18.57 -10.71
N ILE A 74 15.19 -19.59 -10.01
CA ILE A 74 15.95 -20.79 -9.64
C ILE A 74 16.53 -21.46 -10.89
N ASN A 75 15.72 -21.65 -11.94
CA ASN A 75 16.20 -22.25 -13.18
C ASN A 75 17.34 -21.45 -13.82
N ILE A 76 17.26 -20.11 -13.82
CA ILE A 76 18.34 -19.27 -14.36
C ILE A 76 19.59 -19.37 -13.49
N GLU A 77 19.44 -19.36 -12.16
CA GLU A 77 20.59 -19.47 -11.25
C GLU A 77 21.30 -20.82 -11.42
N ASP A 78 20.54 -21.91 -11.52
CA ASP A 78 21.07 -23.28 -11.67
C ASP A 78 21.80 -23.46 -13.01
N GLU A 79 21.17 -23.05 -14.12
CA GLU A 79 21.74 -23.16 -15.47
C GLU A 79 22.95 -22.26 -15.65
N PHE A 80 22.90 -21.02 -15.17
CA PHE A 80 24.01 -20.07 -15.26
C PHE A 80 25.20 -20.51 -14.39
N SER A 81 24.95 -21.07 -13.21
CA SER A 81 26.00 -21.60 -12.32
C SER A 81 26.70 -22.81 -12.94
N SER A 82 25.96 -23.64 -13.67
CA SER A 82 26.49 -24.83 -14.34
C SER A 82 27.23 -24.48 -15.64
N ASN A 83 26.69 -23.53 -16.40
CA ASN A 83 27.25 -23.10 -17.68
C ASN A 83 26.96 -21.61 -17.94
N PRO A 84 27.93 -20.70 -17.72
CA PRO A 84 27.73 -19.27 -17.97
C PRO A 84 27.36 -18.93 -19.42
N ASP A 85 27.79 -19.73 -20.40
CA ASP A 85 27.46 -19.52 -21.82
C ASP A 85 25.99 -19.85 -22.12
N TRP A 86 25.30 -20.58 -21.24
CA TRP A 86 23.87 -20.89 -21.37
C TRP A 86 23.04 -19.62 -21.54
N ILE A 87 23.40 -18.57 -20.80
CA ILE A 87 22.66 -17.32 -20.83
C ILE A 87 22.77 -16.66 -22.20
N LEU A 88 23.82 -16.91 -23.00
CA LEU A 88 24.06 -16.23 -24.27
C LEU A 88 23.00 -16.56 -25.32
N ASP A 89 22.37 -17.73 -25.23
CA ASP A 89 21.30 -18.15 -26.11
C ASP A 89 20.00 -17.33 -25.87
N PRO A 90 19.43 -16.68 -26.90
CA PRO A 90 18.16 -15.97 -26.80
C PRO A 90 16.96 -16.86 -26.40
N GLU A 91 16.99 -18.17 -26.69
CA GLU A 91 15.91 -19.09 -26.37
C GLU A 91 15.91 -19.47 -24.87
N ASN A 92 17.07 -19.43 -24.24
CA ASN A 92 17.28 -19.81 -22.84
C ASN A 92 16.79 -18.74 -21.86
N PHE A 93 17.16 -17.46 -22.08
CA PHE A 93 16.72 -16.37 -21.22
C PHE A 93 15.48 -15.66 -21.77
N GLN A 94 14.31 -15.99 -21.22
CA GLN A 94 13.04 -15.44 -21.67
C GLN A 94 12.66 -14.18 -20.87
N GLY A 95 13.36 -13.06 -21.12
CA GLY A 95 13.17 -11.80 -20.38
C GLY A 95 11.73 -11.23 -20.39
N ASN A 96 10.95 -11.52 -21.43
CA ASN A 96 9.53 -11.16 -21.48
C ASN A 96 8.70 -11.92 -20.43
N ILE A 97 9.04 -13.18 -20.16
CA ILE A 97 8.39 -13.98 -19.11
C ILE A 97 8.73 -13.42 -17.74
N LEU A 98 10.00 -13.10 -17.47
CA LEU A 98 10.42 -12.42 -16.24
C LEU A 98 9.55 -11.18 -15.99
N LYS A 99 9.48 -10.30 -17.00
CA LYS A 99 8.69 -9.07 -16.94
C LYS A 99 7.21 -9.35 -16.68
N SER A 100 6.60 -10.32 -17.37
CA SER A 100 5.19 -10.64 -17.20
C SER A 100 4.90 -11.23 -15.81
N GLN A 101 5.78 -12.07 -15.27
CA GLN A 101 5.62 -12.63 -13.93
C GLN A 101 5.75 -11.56 -12.84
N VAL A 102 6.67 -10.60 -12.99
CA VAL A 102 6.79 -9.44 -12.09
C VAL A 102 5.51 -8.61 -12.10
N VAL A 103 4.97 -8.31 -13.28
CA VAL A 103 3.72 -7.54 -13.41
C VAL A 103 2.54 -8.30 -12.80
N TYR A 104 2.44 -9.60 -13.06
CA TYR A 104 1.41 -10.45 -12.47
C TYR A 104 1.45 -10.43 -10.95
N LEU A 105 2.62 -10.67 -10.35
CA LEU A 105 2.81 -10.66 -8.90
C LEU A 105 2.42 -9.30 -8.29
N LYS A 106 2.84 -8.19 -8.92
CA LYS A 106 2.46 -6.84 -8.48
C LYS A 106 0.95 -6.63 -8.45
N THR A 107 0.25 -7.06 -9.50
CA THR A 107 -1.20 -6.91 -9.58
C THR A 107 -1.90 -7.73 -8.49
N GLN A 108 -1.50 -9.00 -8.32
CA GLN A 108 -2.10 -9.88 -7.31
C GLN A 108 -1.90 -9.36 -5.88
N LEU A 109 -0.71 -8.85 -5.57
CA LEU A 109 -0.43 -8.35 -4.22
C LEU A 109 -1.11 -7.02 -3.93
N LYS A 110 -1.31 -6.17 -4.94
CA LYS A 110 -1.92 -4.84 -4.74
C LYS A 110 -3.30 -4.93 -4.10
N GLU A 111 -4.16 -5.84 -4.57
CA GLU A 111 -5.51 -6.01 -4.03
C GLU A 111 -5.47 -6.51 -2.59
N GLN A 112 -4.72 -7.58 -2.33
CA GLN A 112 -4.60 -8.16 -0.98
C GLN A 112 -4.00 -7.18 0.04
N LEU A 113 -3.00 -6.41 -0.35
CA LEU A 113 -2.40 -5.37 0.50
C LEU A 113 -3.39 -4.27 0.82
N SER A 114 -4.21 -3.86 -0.16
CA SER A 114 -5.23 -2.82 0.02
C SER A 114 -6.32 -3.27 1.00
N GLU A 115 -6.79 -4.51 0.84
CA GLU A 115 -7.81 -5.10 1.72
C GLU A 115 -7.29 -5.32 3.14
N SER A 116 -6.05 -5.78 3.25
CA SER A 116 -5.39 -5.98 4.55
C SER A 116 -5.15 -4.65 5.27
N TRP A 117 -4.73 -3.61 4.54
CA TRP A 117 -4.60 -2.26 5.09
C TRP A 117 -5.95 -1.70 5.56
N LYS A 118 -6.98 -1.82 4.72
CA LYS A 118 -8.34 -1.40 5.07
C LYS A 118 -8.81 -2.08 6.34
N SER A 119 -8.65 -3.40 6.44
CA SER A 119 -9.04 -4.17 7.63
C SER A 119 -8.27 -3.74 8.87
N TYR A 120 -6.95 -3.56 8.77
CA TYR A 120 -6.11 -3.08 9.87
C TYR A 120 -6.55 -1.71 10.37
N ARG A 121 -6.72 -0.77 9.43
CA ARG A 121 -7.15 0.60 9.72
C ARG A 121 -8.52 0.63 10.36
N ASP A 122 -9.49 -0.07 9.79
CA ASP A 122 -10.88 -0.04 10.24
C ASP A 122 -11.03 -0.65 11.66
N GLN A 123 -10.13 -1.57 12.06
CA GLN A 123 -10.05 -2.08 13.44
C GLN A 123 -9.45 -1.08 14.45
N LYS A 124 -8.59 -0.16 14.00
CA LYS A 124 -7.84 0.76 14.87
C LYS A 124 -8.42 2.17 14.89
N MET A 125 -9.15 2.55 13.85
CA MET A 125 -9.83 3.83 13.77
C MET A 125 -11.06 3.85 14.67
N PRO A 126 -11.36 4.99 15.30
CA PRO A 126 -12.63 5.18 15.98
C PRO A 126 -13.78 5.15 14.96
N SER A 127 -14.99 4.79 15.41
CA SER A 127 -16.19 4.87 14.57
C SER A 127 -16.47 6.34 14.23
N THR A 128 -16.02 6.78 13.05
CA THR A 128 -16.24 8.16 12.59
C THR A 128 -17.70 8.32 12.15
N ASN A 129 -18.56 8.79 13.04
CA ASN A 129 -19.90 9.24 12.65
C ASN A 129 -19.86 10.69 12.15
N ASN A 130 -19.90 10.85 10.83
CA ASN A 130 -19.88 12.16 10.19
C ASN A 130 -21.09 13.05 10.57
N GLU A 131 -22.23 12.48 10.94
CA GLU A 131 -23.40 13.25 11.36
C GLU A 131 -23.18 13.88 12.74
N VAL A 132 -22.62 13.13 13.71
CA VAL A 132 -22.24 13.71 15.01
C VAL A 132 -21.21 14.82 14.84
N LEU A 133 -20.19 14.60 14.00
CA LEU A 133 -19.21 15.64 13.71
C LEU A 133 -19.85 16.89 13.09
N LYS A 134 -20.83 16.76 12.20
CA LYS A 134 -21.57 17.92 11.64
C LYS A 134 -22.32 18.68 12.72
N VAL A 135 -22.93 17.99 13.69
CA VAL A 135 -23.61 18.63 14.82
C VAL A 135 -22.59 19.35 15.70
N LEU A 136 -21.51 18.69 16.08
CA LEU A 136 -20.44 19.29 16.90
C LEU A 136 -19.77 20.48 16.20
N ALA A 137 -19.65 20.47 14.87
CA ALA A 137 -19.11 21.59 14.09
C ALA A 137 -19.99 22.86 14.13
N LYS A 138 -21.24 22.78 14.58
CA LYS A 138 -22.08 23.98 14.79
C LYS A 138 -21.64 24.78 16.03
N LEU A 139 -20.97 24.12 16.96
CA LEU A 139 -20.48 24.73 18.20
C LEU A 139 -19.11 25.34 17.96
N GLU A 140 -18.95 26.64 18.22
CA GLU A 140 -17.69 27.37 17.97
C GLU A 140 -16.48 26.71 18.65
N ALA A 141 -16.65 26.20 19.87
CA ALA A 141 -15.58 25.56 20.64
C ALA A 141 -15.01 24.31 19.94
N PHE A 142 -15.85 23.55 19.22
CA PHE A 142 -15.43 22.28 18.60
C PHE A 142 -15.07 22.39 17.12
N LYS A 143 -15.37 23.51 16.44
CA LYS A 143 -15.14 23.65 14.99
C LYS A 143 -13.74 23.24 14.55
N LYS A 144 -12.72 23.72 15.28
CA LYS A 144 -11.32 23.44 14.96
C LYS A 144 -11.01 21.95 15.13
N THR A 145 -11.45 21.34 16.24
CA THR A 145 -11.22 19.93 16.54
C THR A 145 -11.94 19.02 15.54
N VAL A 146 -13.19 19.34 15.17
CA VAL A 146 -13.94 18.59 14.16
C VAL A 146 -13.27 18.67 12.79
N LEU A 147 -12.83 19.86 12.37
CA LEU A 147 -12.11 20.02 11.11
C LEU A 147 -10.83 19.19 11.08
N GLN A 148 -10.07 19.18 12.19
CA GLN A 148 -8.86 18.37 12.32
C GLN A 148 -9.17 16.88 12.21
N ILE A 149 -10.22 16.38 12.89
CA ILE A 149 -10.68 14.99 12.78
C ILE A 149 -11.00 14.64 11.33
N GLN A 150 -11.77 15.48 10.63
CA GLN A 150 -12.16 15.23 9.24
C GLN A 150 -10.97 15.20 8.28
N ILE A 151 -9.98 16.06 8.49
CA ILE A 151 -8.74 16.07 7.69
C ILE A 151 -7.95 14.78 7.92
N ILE A 152 -7.71 14.42 9.19
CA ILE A 152 -6.93 13.21 9.52
C ILE A 152 -7.67 11.95 9.04
N ASP A 153 -8.98 11.84 9.26
CA ASP A 153 -9.79 10.71 8.80
C ASP A 153 -9.70 10.53 7.28
N ARG A 154 -9.82 11.62 6.52
CA ARG A 154 -9.69 11.62 5.06
C ARG A 154 -8.29 11.21 4.61
N ASP A 155 -7.25 11.75 5.25
CA ASP A 155 -5.86 11.45 4.94
C ASP A 155 -5.55 9.96 5.08
N ILE A 156 -6.01 9.33 6.17
CA ILE A 156 -5.81 7.90 6.41
C ILE A 156 -6.64 7.06 5.42
N LYS A 157 -7.86 7.51 5.09
CA LYS A 157 -8.78 6.80 4.16
C LYS A 157 -8.34 6.84 2.70
N ASN A 158 -7.71 7.92 2.25
CA ASN A 158 -7.28 8.11 0.86
C ASN A 158 -6.08 7.23 0.46
N VAL A 159 -5.43 6.59 1.42
CA VAL A 159 -4.22 5.81 1.18
C VAL A 159 -4.59 4.35 0.92
N THR A 160 -4.13 3.83 -0.21
CA THR A 160 -4.36 2.45 -0.62
C THR A 160 -3.70 1.46 0.33
N TYR A 161 -2.41 1.66 0.62
CA TYR A 161 -1.65 0.99 1.68
C TYR A 161 -0.29 1.71 1.87
N PRO A 162 0.36 1.60 3.05
CA PRO A 162 1.69 2.14 3.29
C PRO A 162 2.78 1.40 2.48
N LYS A 163 3.75 2.14 1.91
CA LYS A 163 4.76 1.56 1.00
C LYS A 163 5.96 0.90 1.69
N ASN A 164 6.16 1.17 2.97
CA ASN A 164 7.29 0.68 3.76
C ASN A 164 6.97 0.91 5.25
N ASN A 165 7.90 0.50 6.12
CA ASN A 165 7.69 0.61 7.57
C ASN A 165 7.52 2.07 8.05
N ALA A 166 8.30 3.02 7.52
CA ALA A 166 8.22 4.41 7.92
C ALA A 166 6.88 5.06 7.54
N GLU A 167 6.37 4.80 6.33
CA GLU A 167 5.02 5.24 5.97
C GLU A 167 3.95 4.59 6.84
N PHE A 168 4.14 3.31 7.21
CA PHE A 168 3.20 2.61 8.07
C PHE A 168 3.13 3.25 9.46
N GLU A 169 4.29 3.47 10.10
CA GLU A 169 4.41 4.18 11.38
C GLU A 169 3.80 5.58 11.33
N MET A 170 4.01 6.31 10.24
CA MET A 170 3.39 7.62 10.02
C MET A 170 1.86 7.53 10.06
N TYR A 171 1.24 6.53 9.43
CA TYR A 171 -0.21 6.37 9.48
C TYR A 171 -0.71 5.86 10.83
N GLU A 172 0.07 5.06 11.55
CA GLU A 172 -0.25 4.67 12.93
C GLU A 172 -0.27 5.88 13.85
N LEU A 173 0.71 6.77 13.75
CA LEU A 173 0.72 8.05 14.47
C LEU A 173 -0.48 8.91 14.10
N LYS A 174 -0.89 8.96 12.82
CA LYS A 174 -2.13 9.65 12.41
C LYS A 174 -3.38 9.02 13.04
N ILE A 175 -3.46 7.69 13.13
CA ILE A 175 -4.56 6.98 13.78
C ILE A 175 -4.58 7.28 15.29
N GLU A 176 -3.43 7.33 15.95
CA GLU A 176 -3.31 7.72 17.35
C GLU A 176 -3.75 9.17 17.59
N GLN A 177 -3.31 10.10 16.72
CA GLN A 177 -3.75 11.50 16.76
C GLN A 177 -5.26 11.63 16.56
N LEU A 178 -5.83 10.86 15.62
CA LEU A 178 -7.28 10.82 15.42
C LEU A 178 -8.01 10.35 16.69
N ASN A 179 -7.53 9.27 17.30
CA ASN A 179 -8.07 8.76 18.56
C ASN A 179 -7.96 9.78 19.69
N TYR A 180 -6.85 10.52 19.78
CA TYR A 180 -6.66 11.58 20.75
C TYR A 180 -7.65 12.74 20.52
N SER A 181 -7.81 13.22 19.28
CA SER A 181 -8.77 14.27 18.96
C SER A 181 -10.21 13.86 19.26
N TRP A 182 -10.56 12.58 19.05
CA TRP A 182 -11.85 12.05 19.46
C TRP A 182 -12.02 11.99 20.98
N LYS A 183 -10.97 11.67 21.73
CA LYS A 183 -11.00 11.69 23.20
C LYS A 183 -11.11 13.11 23.76
N SER A 184 -10.45 14.10 23.16
CA SER A 184 -10.56 15.50 23.60
C SER A 184 -11.95 16.08 23.37
N LEU A 185 -12.71 15.58 22.37
CA LEU A 185 -14.12 15.91 22.24
C LEU A 185 -14.96 15.39 23.42
N LYS A 186 -14.51 14.34 24.12
CA LYS A 186 -15.28 13.68 25.19
C LYS A 186 -15.01 14.22 26.59
N SER A 187 -13.84 14.79 26.89
CA SER A 187 -13.42 14.99 28.28
C SER A 187 -13.76 16.35 28.90
N ASP A 188 -13.87 17.43 28.12
CA ASP A 188 -13.73 18.76 28.73
C ASP A 188 -14.91 19.74 28.52
N GLU A 189 -15.92 19.43 27.69
CA GLU A 189 -16.84 20.48 27.22
C GLU A 189 -18.36 20.16 27.24
N PHE A 190 -18.81 18.93 27.55
CA PHE A 190 -20.23 18.66 27.79
C PHE A 190 -20.48 17.51 28.78
N PRO A 191 -21.64 17.50 29.48
CA PRO A 191 -21.97 16.46 30.44
C PRO A 191 -21.97 15.05 29.86
N GLU A 192 -21.66 14.05 30.68
CA GLU A 192 -21.60 12.65 30.29
C GLU A 192 -22.93 12.15 29.68
N ALA A 193 -24.06 12.66 30.17
CA ALA A 193 -25.39 12.38 29.62
C ALA A 193 -25.53 12.84 28.15
N VAL A 194 -25.00 14.01 27.81
CA VAL A 194 -24.98 14.54 26.43
C VAL A 194 -24.08 13.68 25.55
N SER A 195 -22.91 13.30 26.05
CA SER A 195 -21.99 12.41 25.34
C SER A 195 -22.65 11.08 24.99
N HIS A 196 -23.28 10.45 25.98
CA HIS A 196 -23.96 9.18 25.82
C HIS A 196 -25.14 9.29 24.84
N PHE A 197 -25.92 10.38 24.92
CA PHE A 197 -27.00 10.65 23.97
C PHE A 197 -26.49 10.82 22.54
N LEU A 198 -25.45 11.64 22.33
CA LEU A 198 -24.87 11.87 21.01
C LEU A 198 -24.29 10.58 20.41
N GLN A 199 -23.63 9.76 21.24
CA GLN A 199 -23.09 8.48 20.81
C GLN A 199 -24.20 7.50 20.39
N ALA A 200 -25.25 7.36 21.22
CA ALA A 200 -26.40 6.52 20.88
C ALA A 200 -27.14 7.01 19.63
N ALA A 201 -27.32 8.33 19.50
CA ALA A 201 -27.92 8.96 18.32
C ALA A 201 -27.10 8.69 17.04
N SER A 202 -25.79 8.47 17.18
CA SER A 202 -24.88 8.22 16.07
C SER A 202 -25.02 6.81 15.49
N ASP A 203 -25.19 5.79 16.32
CA ASP A 203 -25.12 4.41 15.83
C ASP A 203 -26.39 4.00 15.08
N GLN A 204 -27.55 4.02 15.75
CA GLN A 204 -28.84 3.58 15.20
C GLN A 204 -30.00 4.50 15.57
N GLY A 205 -29.70 5.65 16.16
CA GLY A 205 -30.67 6.49 16.84
C GLY A 205 -30.63 6.28 18.36
N SER A 206 -30.98 7.32 19.09
CA SER A 206 -30.94 7.32 20.56
C SER A 206 -32.31 6.95 21.11
N PRO A 207 -32.42 6.03 22.08
CA PRO A 207 -33.64 5.84 22.85
C PRO A 207 -34.13 7.16 23.43
N LEU A 208 -35.44 7.41 23.38
CA LEU A 208 -36.07 8.58 23.99
C LEU A 208 -35.72 8.74 25.49
N THR A 209 -35.41 7.64 26.17
CA THR A 209 -34.97 7.63 27.58
C THR A 209 -33.63 8.35 27.81
N LEU A 210 -32.80 8.49 26.77
CA LEU A 210 -31.53 9.22 26.86
C LEU A 210 -31.68 10.73 26.61
N LEU A 211 -32.86 11.19 26.17
CA LEU A 211 -33.17 12.61 26.08
C LEU A 211 -33.59 13.13 27.46
N THR A 212 -32.64 13.16 28.40
CA THR A 212 -32.89 13.70 29.75
C THR A 212 -33.09 15.22 29.69
N PRO A 213 -33.68 15.84 30.73
CA PRO A 213 -33.81 17.29 30.81
C PRO A 213 -32.47 18.01 30.60
N GLU A 214 -31.40 17.47 31.18
CA GLU A 214 -30.03 17.98 31.00
C GLU A 214 -29.59 17.99 29.53
N VAL A 215 -29.86 16.90 28.79
CA VAL A 215 -29.53 16.81 27.36
C VAL A 215 -30.37 17.78 26.55
N GLN A 216 -31.66 17.89 26.86
CA GLN A 216 -32.58 18.78 26.18
C GLN A 216 -32.20 20.26 26.40
N ASP A 217 -31.87 20.63 27.63
CA ASP A 217 -31.41 21.97 27.98
C ASP A 217 -30.11 22.30 27.25
N TRP A 218 -29.15 21.38 27.24
CA TRP A 218 -27.89 21.58 26.52
C TRP A 218 -28.10 21.73 25.01
N ILE A 219 -28.93 20.90 24.38
CA ILE A 219 -29.27 20.97 22.95
C ILE A 219 -29.89 22.33 22.59
N ASN A 220 -30.82 22.82 23.43
CA ASN A 220 -31.50 24.09 23.23
C ASN A 220 -30.57 25.30 23.44
N GLN A 221 -29.78 25.29 24.53
CA GLN A 221 -28.81 26.35 24.84
C GLN A 221 -27.77 26.53 23.74
N ASN A 222 -27.39 25.43 23.09
CA ASN A 222 -26.41 25.42 22.02
C ASN A 222 -27.04 25.60 20.61
N GLY A 223 -28.35 25.77 20.50
CA GLY A 223 -29.03 26.06 19.24
C GLY A 223 -28.95 24.94 18.19
N ILE A 224 -28.80 23.68 18.63
CA ILE A 224 -28.63 22.53 17.74
C ILE A 224 -29.88 21.64 17.63
N SER A 225 -31.01 22.06 18.20
CA SER A 225 -32.27 21.30 18.24
C SER A 225 -32.75 20.84 16.86
N ASP A 226 -32.59 21.68 15.83
CA ASP A 226 -32.98 21.37 14.44
C ASP A 226 -32.13 20.27 13.78
N SER A 227 -31.03 19.88 14.42
CA SER A 227 -30.14 18.82 13.94
C SER A 227 -30.62 17.42 14.32
N PHE A 228 -31.56 17.31 15.26
CA PHE A 228 -32.09 16.04 15.73
C PHE A 228 -33.52 15.85 15.22
N LYS A 229 -33.84 14.62 14.79
CA LYS A 229 -35.18 14.26 14.34
C LYS A 229 -35.61 12.96 14.99
N ILE A 230 -36.85 12.92 15.45
CA ILE A 230 -37.47 11.69 15.94
C ILE A 230 -37.98 10.91 14.73
N ARG A 231 -37.57 9.65 14.59
CA ARG A 231 -38.14 8.69 13.63
C ARG A 231 -38.81 7.57 14.42
N LEU A 232 -40.04 7.24 14.03
CA LEU A 232 -40.71 6.03 14.49
C LEU A 232 -40.08 4.83 13.78
N ILE A 233 -39.76 3.79 14.54
CA ILE A 233 -39.22 2.52 14.05
C ILE A 233 -40.39 1.55 13.88
#